data_AF-A0ABD5DFJ7-F1
#
_entry.id   AF-A0ABD5DFJ7-F1
#
_cell.length_a   1.000
_cell.length_b   1.000
_cell.length_c   1.000
_cell.angle_alpha   90.00
_cell.angle_beta   90.00
_cell.angle_gamma   90.00
#
_symmetry.space_group_name_H-M   'P 1'
#
loop_
_entity.id
_entity.type
_entity.pdbx_description
1 polymer ?
#
loop_
_entity_poly.entity_id
_entity_poly.type
_entity_poly.pdbx_seq_one_letter_code
_entity_poly.pdbx_strand_id
1 'polypeptide(L)'
;VYKRQLHYCLEREIPFLYASSAATYGGRTSDFIESREYEQPLNVYGYSKFLFDEYVRQILPEANSQIVGFRYFNVYGPREGHKGSMASVAFHLNTQ
;
A
#
# COMPACT_ATOMS: atom_id res chain seq x y z
N VAL A 1 -1.72 13.38 2.15
CA VAL A 1 -1.38 13.00 3.55
C VAL A 1 -0.02 12.30 3.61
N TYR A 2 0.18 11.17 2.93
CA TYR A 2 1.42 10.38 3.05
C TYR A 2 2.70 11.16 2.67
N LYS A 3 2.67 11.96 1.59
CA LYS A 3 3.82 12.80 1.20
C LYS A 3 4.29 13.72 2.34
N ARG A 4 3.35 14.35 3.06
CA ARG A 4 3.67 15.25 4.17
C ARG A 4 4.29 14.51 5.35
N GLN A 5 3.79 13.31 5.66
CA GLN A 5 4.33 12.46 6.73
C GLN A 5 5.73 11.95 6.38
N LEU A 6 5.94 11.52 5.13
CA LEU A 6 7.23 11.10 4.62
C LEU A 6 8.29 12.21 4.78
N HIS A 7 7.99 13.43 4.32
CA HIS A 7 8.91 14.56 4.44
C HIS A 7 9.22 14.90 5.90
N TYR A 8 8.20 14.91 6.77
CA TYR A 8 8.41 15.15 8.20
C TYR A 8 9.37 14.12 8.83
N CYS A 9 9.23 12.85 8.45
CA CYS A 9 10.10 11.77 8.91
C CYS A 9 11.52 11.90 8.35
N LEU A 10 11.68 12.21 7.06
CA LEU A 10 12.97 12.39 6.41
C LEU A 10 13.78 13.53 7.04
N GLU A 11 13.15 14.68 7.31
CA GLU A 11 13.79 15.83 7.96
C GLU A 11 14.34 15.51 9.37
N ARG A 12 13.84 14.44 10.01
CA ARG A 12 14.15 14.07 11.39
C ARG A 12 14.80 12.69 11.51
N GLU A 13 15.14 12.09 10.38
CA GLU A 13 15.70 10.75 10.28
C GLU A 13 14.85 9.66 10.98
N ILE A 14 13.53 9.85 11.03
CA ILE A 14 12.60 8.89 11.65
C ILE A 14 12.28 7.78 10.63
N PRO A 15 12.37 6.48 11.01
CA PRO A 15 11.91 5.39 10.16
C PRO A 15 10.44 5.56 9.74
N PHE A 16 10.17 5.49 8.44
CA PHE A 16 8.84 5.64 7.87
C PHE A 16 8.37 4.33 7.24
N LEU A 17 7.46 3.64 7.94
CA LEU A 17 6.83 2.41 7.47
C LEU A 17 5.37 2.70 7.08
N TYR A 18 4.98 2.39 5.84
CA TYR A 18 3.66 2.75 5.32
C TYR A 18 2.94 1.58 4.63
N ALA A 19 1.62 1.70 4.52
CA ALA A 19 0.77 0.73 3.84
C ALA A 19 0.56 1.11 2.37
N SER A 20 1.12 0.31 1.47
CA SER A 20 0.73 0.21 0.06
C SER A 20 -0.39 -0.84 -0.09
N SER A 21 -0.69 -1.28 -1.31
CA SER A 21 -1.76 -2.25 -1.58
C SER A 21 -1.45 -3.04 -2.84
N ALA A 22 -1.80 -4.33 -2.87
CA ALA A 22 -1.78 -5.15 -4.08
C ALA A 22 -2.75 -4.64 -5.16
N ALA A 23 -3.65 -3.70 -4.83
CA ALA A 23 -4.48 -3.00 -5.81
C ALA A 23 -3.66 -2.22 -6.85
N THR A 24 -2.37 -1.97 -6.61
CA THR A 24 -1.44 -1.39 -7.60
C THR A 24 -1.20 -2.31 -8.80
N TYR A 25 -1.30 -3.64 -8.62
CA TYR A 25 -1.09 -4.62 -9.69
C TYR A 25 -2.24 -4.68 -10.69
N GLY A 26 -3.45 -4.25 -10.31
CA GLY A 26 -4.62 -4.25 -11.19
C GLY A 26 -5.12 -5.64 -11.55
N GLY A 27 -5.60 -5.81 -12.79
CA GLY A 27 -6.20 -7.04 -13.31
C GLY A 27 -5.19 -8.12 -13.73
N ARG A 28 -4.09 -8.25 -13.00
CA ARG A 28 -2.96 -9.11 -13.33
C ARG A 28 -3.22 -10.57 -12.92
N THR A 29 -2.72 -11.52 -13.71
CA THR A 29 -2.90 -12.97 -13.50
C THR A 29 -1.63 -13.70 -13.04
N SER A 30 -0.44 -13.15 -13.31
CA SER A 30 0.87 -13.66 -12.88
C SER A 30 1.86 -12.51 -12.67
N ASP A 31 3.00 -12.78 -12.04
CA ASP A 31 4.12 -11.83 -11.90
C ASP A 31 3.79 -10.58 -11.09
N PHE A 32 3.40 -10.79 -9.83
CA PHE A 32 3.16 -9.73 -8.85
C PHE A 32 4.48 -9.21 -8.26
N ILE A 33 5.29 -8.57 -9.09
CA ILE A 33 6.65 -8.11 -8.77
C ILE A 33 6.65 -6.59 -8.49
N GLU A 34 7.44 -6.14 -7.53
CA GLU A 34 7.47 -4.75 -7.04
C GLU A 34 8.15 -3.73 -7.99
N SER A 35 7.87 -3.81 -9.29
CA SER A 35 8.36 -2.87 -10.30
C SER A 35 7.24 -2.26 -11.14
N ARG A 36 7.48 -1.06 -11.67
CA ARG A 36 6.47 -0.21 -12.33
C ARG A 36 5.80 -0.87 -13.54
N GLU A 37 6.51 -1.72 -14.26
CA GLU A 37 6.01 -2.49 -15.41
C GLU A 37 4.96 -3.52 -15.01
N TYR A 38 4.91 -3.92 -13.73
CA TYR A 38 3.93 -4.83 -13.19
C TYR A 38 2.69 -4.13 -12.61
N GLU A 39 2.64 -2.80 -12.63
CA GLU A 39 1.63 -1.99 -11.96
C GLU A 39 0.69 -1.29 -12.94
N GLN A 40 -0.61 -1.57 -12.82
CA GLN A 40 -1.67 -0.96 -13.62
C GLN A 40 -3.00 -0.94 -12.84
N PRO A 41 -3.15 -0.06 -11.83
CA PRO A 41 -4.31 -0.07 -10.94
C PRO A 41 -5.63 0.18 -11.68
N LEU A 42 -6.69 -0.51 -11.27
CA LEU A 42 -8.01 -0.47 -11.92
C LEU A 42 -8.97 0.58 -11.34
N ASN A 43 -8.61 1.24 -10.24
CA ASN A 43 -9.46 2.22 -9.58
C ASN A 43 -8.64 3.33 -8.92
N VAL A 44 -9.32 4.42 -8.54
CA VAL A 44 -8.70 5.61 -7.94
C VAL A 44 -7.97 5.31 -6.63
N TYR A 45 -8.46 4.35 -5.84
CA TYR A 45 -7.80 3.91 -4.62
C TYR A 45 -6.44 3.28 -4.94
N GLY A 46 -6.40 2.30 -5.84
CA GLY A 46 -5.16 1.67 -6.30
C GLY A 46 -4.22 2.67 -6.95
N TYR A 47 -4.74 3.62 -7.73
CA TYR A 47 -3.96 4.69 -8.35
C TYR A 47 -3.31 5.61 -7.32
N SER A 48 -4.02 5.95 -6.23
CA SER A 48 -3.45 6.76 -5.15
C SER A 48 -2.27 6.07 -4.45
N LYS A 49 -2.33 4.74 -4.31
CA LYS A 49 -1.24 3.93 -3.73
C LYS A 49 -0.06 3.80 -4.70
N PHE A 50 -0.36 3.51 -5.97
CA PHE A 50 0.63 3.46 -7.04
C PHE A 50 1.42 4.77 -7.16
N LEU A 51 0.73 5.91 -7.23
CA LEU A 51 1.39 7.22 -7.32
C LEU A 51 2.28 7.52 -6.12
N PHE A 52 1.91 7.06 -4.92
CA PHE A 52 2.75 7.26 -3.74
C PHE A 52 3.98 6.34 -3.75
N ASP A 53 3.85 5.09 -4.20
CA ASP A 53 5.00 4.19 -4.39
C ASP A 53 5.99 4.76 -5.42
N GLU A 54 5.51 5.30 -6.55
CA GLU A 54 6.34 6.00 -7.54
C GLU A 54 7.04 7.22 -6.93
N TYR A 55 6.35 7.98 -6.08
CA TYR A 55 6.94 9.11 -5.38
C TYR A 55 8.04 8.68 -4.41
N VAL A 56 7.84 7.58 -3.68
CA VAL A 56 8.85 7.00 -2.78
C VAL A 56 10.05 6.51 -3.57
N ARG A 57 9.87 5.84 -4.72
CA ARG A 57 10.96 5.38 -5.60
C ARG A 57 11.90 6.51 -6.02
N GLN A 58 11.37 7.71 -6.26
CA GLN A 58 12.19 8.89 -6.60
C GLN A 58 13.01 9.39 -5.41
N ILE A 59 12.55 9.17 -4.18
CA ILE A 59 13.20 9.65 -2.95
C ILE A 59 14.21 8.65 -2.40
N LEU A 60 13.96 7.34 -2.56
CA LEU A 60 14.78 6.26 -1.99
C LEU A 60 16.30 6.41 -2.23
N PRO A 61 16.80 6.83 -3.41
CA PRO A 61 18.24 6.94 -3.64
C PRO A 61 18.95 7.97 -2.75
N GLU A 62 18.22 8.98 -2.26
CA GLU A 62 18.77 10.11 -1.48
C GLU A 62 18.30 10.08 -0.01
N ALA A 63 17.51 9.08 0.38
CA ALA A 63 16.95 9.00 1.72
C ALA A 63 18.01 8.61 2.76
N ASN A 64 18.18 9.43 3.79
CA ASN A 64 19.10 9.18 4.90
C ASN A 64 18.47 8.38 6.07
N SER A 65 17.19 8.03 5.97
CA SER A 65 16.49 7.22 6.97
C SER A 65 15.62 6.14 6.31
N GLN A 66 15.29 5.10 7.08
CA GLN A 66 14.53 3.96 6.58
C GLN A 66 13.16 4.38 6.03
N ILE A 67 12.85 3.91 4.81
CA ILE A 67 11.51 3.98 4.22
C ILE A 67 11.12 2.57 3.76
N VAL A 68 9.97 2.07 4.21
CA VAL A 68 9.45 0.75 3.80
C VAL A 68 7.97 0.86 3.47
N GLY A 69 7.58 0.38 2.29
CA GLY A 69 6.19 0.26 1.87
C GLY A 69 5.75 -1.20 1.82
N PHE A 70 4.66 -1.55 2.50
CA PHE A 70 4.11 -2.91 2.48
C PHE A 70 2.92 -3.01 1.52
N ARG A 71 3.02 -3.84 0.49
CA ARG A 71 1.90 -4.14 -0.43
C ARG A 71 1.04 -5.27 0.10
N TYR A 72 0.03 -4.90 0.88
CA TYR A 72 -0.92 -5.88 1.40
C TYR A 72 -1.87 -6.39 0.32
N PHE A 73 -2.00 -7.72 0.26
CA PHE A 73 -3.06 -8.42 -0.46
C PHE A 73 -4.34 -8.45 0.39
N ASN A 74 -5.14 -9.51 0.27
CA ASN A 74 -6.35 -9.69 1.06
C ASN A 74 -5.99 -10.05 2.52
N VAL A 75 -5.90 -9.03 3.36
CA VAL A 75 -5.72 -9.18 4.81
C VAL A 75 -7.07 -9.49 5.46
N TYR A 76 -7.11 -10.49 6.33
CA TYR A 76 -8.28 -10.91 7.09
C TYR A 76 -7.89 -11.26 8.54
N GLY A 77 -8.85 -11.21 9.47
CA GLY A 77 -8.62 -11.62 10.85
C GLY A 77 -9.29 -10.72 11.89
N PRO A 78 -8.97 -10.92 13.18
CA PRO A 78 -9.57 -10.16 14.27
C PRO A 78 -9.50 -8.64 14.07
N ARG A 79 -10.49 -7.93 14.61
CA ARG A 79 -10.63 -6.45 14.60
C ARG A 79 -11.05 -5.82 13.26
N GLU A 80 -11.50 -6.60 12.28
CA GLU A 80 -11.97 -6.04 11.00
C GLU A 80 -13.48 -5.74 10.93
N GLY A 81 -14.26 -6.08 11.96
CA GLY A 81 -15.74 -5.97 11.94
C GLY A 81 -16.29 -4.55 11.76
N HIS A 82 -15.48 -3.52 12.02
CA HIS A 82 -15.85 -2.13 11.78
C HIS A 82 -15.82 -1.73 10.30
N LYS A 83 -15.29 -2.58 9.40
CA LYS A 83 -15.13 -2.27 7.97
C LYS A 83 -16.43 -2.41 7.17
N GLY A 84 -17.51 -2.90 7.77
CA GLY A 84 -18.80 -3.06 7.09
C GLY A 84 -18.67 -3.93 5.83
N SER A 85 -19.12 -3.41 4.68
CA SER A 85 -19.01 -4.10 3.38
C SER A 85 -17.57 -4.28 2.88
N MET A 86 -16.58 -3.61 3.50
CA MET A 86 -15.16 -3.75 3.17
C MET A 86 -14.45 -4.76 4.09
N ALA A 87 -15.18 -5.46 4.96
CA ALA A 87 -14.63 -6.56 5.73
C ALA A 87 -14.24 -7.72 4.79
N SER A 88 -13.34 -8.60 5.24
CA SER A 88 -12.88 -9.72 4.43
C SER A 88 -14.02 -10.68 4.08
N VAL A 89 -13.83 -11.43 2.99
CA VAL A 89 -14.75 -12.52 2.62
C VAL A 89 -14.86 -13.55 3.74
N ALA A 90 -13.74 -13.85 4.43
CA ALA A 90 -13.72 -14.76 5.58
C ALA A 90 -14.63 -14.25 6.72
N PHE A 91 -14.61 -12.95 7.01
CA PHE A 91 -15.51 -12.34 8.00
C PHE A 91 -16.98 -12.50 7.59
N HIS A 92 -17.31 -12.22 6.33
CA HIS A 92 -18.68 -12.36 5.84
C HIS A 92 -19.19 -13.81 5.76
N LEU A 93 -18.31 -14.80 5.58
CA LEU A 93 -18.67 -16.22 5.58
C LEU A 93 -18.82 -16.80 7.00
N ASN A 94 -18.06 -16.31 7.97
CA ASN A 94 -18.09 -16.81 9.35
C ASN A 94 -19.13 -16.09 10.25
N THR A 95 -19.86 -15.12 9.70
CA THR A 95 -20.90 -14.36 10.40
C THR A 95 -22.28 -14.53 9.76
N GLN A 96 -22.46 -15.60 8.96
CA GLN A 96 -23.77 -16.02 8.43
C GLN A 96 -24.58 -16.80 9.47
#